data_AF-A0A415W3U6-F1
#
_entry.id   AF-A0A415W3U6-F1
#
_cell.length_a   1.000
_cell.length_b   1.000
_cell.length_c   1.000
_cell.angle_alpha   90.00
_cell.angle_beta   90.00
_cell.angle_gamma   90.00
#
_symmetry.space_group_name_H-M   'P 1'
#
loop_
_entity.id
_entity.type
_entity.pdbx_description
1 polymer ?
#
loop_
_entity_poly.entity_id
_entity_poly.type
_entity_poly.pdbx_seq_one_letter_code
_entity_poly.pdbx_strand_id
1 'polypeptide(L)' 'MLHIPQKDIEWYKRRPGYYGMVQDNLKKLNDTLGDIDMTKDQEKTLVWLAGNDTRTIDNIIKVIEKLKQD' A
#
# COMPACT_ATOMS: atom_id res chain seq x y z
N MET A 1 6.66 -3.24 8.02
CA MET A 1 5.36 -3.33 7.32
C MET A 1 4.81 -1.94 7.06
N LEU A 2 4.33 -1.71 5.84
CA LEU A 2 3.78 -0.44 5.37
C LEU A 2 2.55 -0.03 6.18
N HIS A 3 2.49 1.22 6.58
CA HIS A 3 1.38 1.79 7.33
C HIS A 3 1.27 3.29 7.04
N ILE A 4 0.06 3.84 7.22
CA ILE A 4 -0.14 5.29 7.16
C ILE A 4 0.65 5.92 8.32
N PRO A 5 1.53 6.91 8.07
CA PRO A 5 2.26 7.57 9.15
C PRO A 5 1.30 8.18 10.18
N GLN A 6 1.61 8.03 11.47
CA GLN A 6 0.73 8.49 12.55
C GLN A 6 0.32 9.97 12.41
N LYS A 7 1.27 10.82 11.99
CA LYS A 7 1.05 12.25 11.75
C LYS A 7 0.02 12.55 10.63
N ASP A 8 -0.23 11.59 9.75
CA ASP A 8 -1.07 11.76 8.57
C ASP A 8 -2.44 11.09 8.73
N ILE A 9 -2.68 10.27 9.77
CA ILE A 9 -3.94 9.53 9.96
C ILE A 9 -5.17 10.43 9.92
N GLU A 10 -5.12 11.58 10.58
CA GLU A 10 -6.26 12.52 10.62
C GLU A 10 -6.55 13.13 9.25
N TRP A 11 -5.55 13.30 8.39
CA TRP A 11 -5.76 13.71 7.01
C TRP A 11 -6.52 12.67 6.20
N TYR A 12 -6.22 11.39 6.38
CA TYR A 12 -6.89 10.32 5.65
C TYR A 12 -8.33 10.13 6.13
N LYS A 13 -8.59 10.20 7.44
CA LYS A 13 -9.94 10.05 8.01
C LYS A 13 -10.92 11.13 7.58
N ARG A 14 -10.44 12.32 7.17
CA ARG A 14 -11.30 13.42 6.67
C ARG A 14 -12.05 13.08 5.38
N ARG A 15 -11.61 12.06 4.65
CA ARG A 15 -12.22 11.64 3.38
C ARG A 15 -13.03 10.35 3.60
N PRO A 16 -14.37 10.40 3.48
CA PRO A 16 -15.22 9.21 3.63
C PRO A 16 -14.77 8.07 2.70
N GLY A 17 -14.64 6.85 3.23
CA GLY A 17 -14.23 5.66 2.47
C GLY A 17 -12.75 5.60 2.07
N TYR A 18 -12.07 6.75 1.95
CA TYR A 18 -10.67 6.82 1.54
C TYR A 18 -9.72 6.13 2.52
N TYR A 19 -9.86 6.43 3.82
CA TYR A 19 -9.01 5.82 4.86
C TYR A 19 -9.09 4.29 4.85
N GLY A 20 -10.30 3.74 4.75
CA GLY A 20 -10.52 2.29 4.65
C GLY A 20 -9.89 1.70 3.38
N MET A 21 -10.13 2.32 2.23
CA MET A 21 -9.52 1.90 0.95
C MET A 21 -7.98 1.86 1.03
N VAL A 22 -7.35 2.88 1.62
CA VAL A 22 -5.89 2.90 1.77
C VAL A 22 -5.41 1.81 2.72
N GLN A 23 -6.10 1.58 3.83
CA GLN A 23 -5.77 0.48 4.75
C GLN A 23 -5.86 -0.88 4.05
N ASP A 24 -6.90 -1.11 3.25
CA ASP A 24 -7.06 -2.35 2.49
C ASP A 24 -5.97 -2.52 1.44
N ASN A 25 -5.64 -1.46 0.70
CA ASN A 25 -4.56 -1.47 -0.29
C ASN A 25 -3.19 -1.73 0.36
N LEU A 26 -2.91 -1.10 1.51
CA LEU A 26 -1.69 -1.35 2.29
C LEU A 26 -1.60 -2.78 2.81
N LYS A 27 -2.73 -3.34 3.28
CA LYS A 27 -2.78 -4.73 3.70
C LYS A 27 -2.41 -5.67 2.56
N LYS A 28 -3.03 -5.49 1.38
CA LYS A 28 -2.73 -6.30 0.19
C LYS A 28 -1.26 -6.20 -0.21
N LEU A 29 -0.69 -4.99 -0.20
CA LEU A 29 0.74 -4.78 -0.50
C LEU A 29 1.64 -5.48 0.52
N ASN A 30 1.37 -5.36 1.82
CA ASN A 30 2.14 -6.04 2.87
C ASN A 30 2.07 -7.58 2.72
N ASP A 31 0.88 -8.12 2.50
CA ASP A 31 0.68 -9.57 2.29
C ASP A 31 1.46 -10.05 1.05
N THR A 32 1.44 -9.25 -0.03
CA THR A 32 2.11 -9.59 -1.30
C THR A 32 3.62 -9.48 -1.18
N LEU A 33 4.15 -8.41 -0.57
CA LEU A 33 5.59 -8.17 -0.50
C LEU A 33 6.25 -9.12 0.51
N GLY A 34 5.62 -9.34 1.67
CA GLY A 34 6.21 -10.08 2.78
C GLY A 34 7.30 -9.24 3.47
N ASP A 35 8.33 -9.92 3.98
CA ASP A 35 9.43 -9.28 4.71
C ASP A 35 10.59 -8.93 3.76
N ILE A 36 10.42 -7.84 3.01
CA ILE A 36 11.44 -7.28 2.13
C ILE A 36 12.13 -6.12 2.84
N ASP A 37 13.46 -6.10 2.83
CA ASP A 37 14.23 -4.95 3.30
C ASP A 37 14.04 -3.78 2.33
N MET A 38 13.36 -2.73 2.81
CA MET A 38 13.02 -1.55 2.04
C MET A 38 13.69 -0.32 2.65
N THR A 39 14.20 0.54 1.78
CA THR A 39 14.58 1.90 2.17
C THR A 39 13.34 2.71 2.55
N LYS A 40 13.55 3.73 3.38
CA LYS A 40 12.47 4.66 3.80
C LYS A 40 11.74 5.30 2.63
N ASP A 41 12.42 5.54 1.51
CA ASP A 41 11.80 6.18 0.35
C ASP A 41 10.98 5.20 -0.49
N GLN A 42 11.36 3.93 -0.53
CA GLN A 42 10.51 2.86 -1.08
C GLN A 42 9.23 2.69 -0.25
N GLU A 43 9.34 2.66 1.09
CA GLU A 43 8.16 2.57 1.96
C GLU A 43 7.20 3.75 1.74
N LYS A 44 7.71 4.99 1.73
CA LYS A 44 6.90 6.20 1.46
C LYS A 44 6.24 6.13 0.08
N THR A 45 6.95 5.65 -0.92
CA THR A 45 6.44 5.53 -2.29
C THR A 45 5.29 4.54 -2.34
N LEU A 46 5.40 3.39 -1.68
CA LEU A 46 4.34 2.38 -1.63
C LEU A 46 3.13 2.84 -0.80
N VAL A 47 3.36 3.57 0.30
CA VAL A 47 2.27 4.18 1.07
C VAL A 47 1.53 5.23 0.24
N TRP A 48 2.26 6.05 -0.51
CA TRP A 48 1.65 7.01 -1.44
C TRP A 48 0.85 6.31 -2.54
N LEU A 49 1.40 5.24 -3.13
CA LEU A 49 0.71 4.44 -4.15
C LEU A 49 -0.59 3.84 -3.61
N ALA A 50 -0.60 3.32 -2.38
CA ALA A 50 -1.80 2.76 -1.75
C ALA A 50 -2.97 3.74 -1.64
N GLY A 51 -2.70 5.05 -1.76
CA GLY A 51 -3.70 6.11 -1.86
C GLY A 51 -4.43 6.21 -3.20
N ASN A 52 -4.03 5.45 -4.23
CA ASN A 52 -4.75 5.35 -5.50
C ASN A 52 -5.92 4.35 -5.41
N ASP A 53 -6.70 4.24 -6.47
CA ASP A 53 -7.82 3.31 -6.53
C ASP A 53 -7.36 1.84 -6.39
N THR A 54 -8.23 1.00 -5.84
CA THR A 54 -7.92 -0.40 -5.56
C THR A 54 -7.52 -1.19 -6.80
N ARG A 55 -8.06 -0.87 -8.00
CA ARG A 55 -7.72 -1.59 -9.23
C ARG A 55 -6.28 -1.30 -9.67
N THR A 56 -5.80 -0.08 -9.49
CA THR A 56 -4.39 0.27 -9.72
C THR A 56 -3.47 -0.60 -8.84
N ILE A 57 -3.79 -0.73 -7.56
CA ILE A 57 -3.00 -1.53 -6.62
C ILE A 57 -3.08 -3.03 -6.93
N ASP A 58 -4.27 -3.54 -7.25
CA ASP A 58 -4.44 -4.93 -7.66
C ASP A 58 -3.61 -5.28 -8.91
N ASN A 59 -3.47 -4.36 -9.86
CA ASN A 59 -2.64 -4.59 -11.04
C ASN A 59 -1.14 -4.62 -10.72
N ILE A 60 -0.66 -3.77 -9.82
CA ILE A 60 0.73 -3.79 -9.35
C ILE A 60 1.03 -5.12 -8.66
N ILE A 61 0.13 -5.56 -7.76
CA ILE A 61 0.24 -6.83 -7.05
C ILE A 61 0.30 -8.01 -8.02
N LYS A 62 -0.58 -8.06 -9.03
CA LYS A 62 -0.57 -9.14 -10.04
C LYS A 62 0.76 -9.25 -10.78
N VAL A 63 1.45 -8.13 -11.04
CA VAL A 63 2.77 -8.15 -11.68
C VAL A 63 3.81 -8.72 -10.71
N ILE A 64 3.79 -8.31 -9.45
CA ILE A 64 4.71 -8.82 -8.41
C ILE A 64 4.50 -10.32 -8.18
N GLU A 65 3.25 -10.77 -8.10
CA GLU A 65 2.93 -12.20 -7.92
C GLU A 65 3.43 -13.05 -9.09
N LYS A 66 3.34 -12.56 -10.33
CA LYS A 66 3.92 -13.24 -11.49
C LYS A 66 5.43 -13.40 -11.37
N LEU A 67 6.14 -12.36 -10.91
CA LEU A 67 7.59 -12.41 -10.69
C LEU A 67 8.00 -13.40 -9.59
N LYS A 68 7.08 -13.79 -8.70
CA LYS A 68 7.34 -14.80 -7.64
C LYS A 68 7.14 -16.24 -8.11
N GLN A 69 6.54 -16.45 -9.28
CA GLN A 69 6.23 -17.76 -9.84
C GLN A 69 7.31 -18.26 -10.82
N ASP A 70 8.25 -17.38 -11.19
CA ASP A 70 9.44 -17.67 -11.97
C ASP A 70 10.65 -18.00 -11.06
#